data_AF-A0ABD2M3N3-F1
#
_entry.id   AF-A0ABD2M3N3-F1
#
_cell.length_a   1.000
_cell.length_b   1.000
_cell.length_c   1.000
_cell.angle_alpha   90.00
_cell.angle_beta   90.00
_cell.angle_gamma   90.00
#
_symmetry.space_group_name_H-M   'P 1'
#
loop_
_entity.id
_entity.type
_entity.pdbx_description
1 polymer ?
#
loop_
_entity_poly.entity_id
_entity_poly.type
_entity_poly.pdbx_seq_one_letter_code
_entity_poly.pdbx_strand_id
1 'polypeptide(L)'
;MSQYSIAQVCNHGASIILDPLSNIIRFVHCALGVAILVSVAALIRQCQRSRFIFHGNLMLLIASVLCLYIVYTIALIGMAGRSLALYLFWPVAQSVQQPYNNSSGGNISNSSDGTEMAADKKFRSLDGCEALFVPLWLSMLLRLPTYQHALIYPLLHFAIMLERARATLRSGTYESEGTRFGTTACLIIWSLCVMFSIWLVLSTLADEETFGQPQVYYSMISRYNSDIVIILNYVLLALVLLTMMAEIAIMVQNRKMQILSRKRFANATVSPLSIHAEMAFGINFGTSTTTTITDDQNSYSLSRAYQLNENIVTLQLFLPLDLAFAFAFSIYLFFSALLRSMFVQHQIQSDVFIPLYELNTCFLPLHILVTVLVYLRFICRQSSARRACRAICTLSVEEQQRIYMQHLRKQWATQ
;
A
#
# COMPACT_ATOMS: atom_id res chain seq x y z
N MET A 1 -18.71 17.63 -26.89
CA MET A 1 -19.53 16.42 -27.19
C MET A 1 -20.84 16.92 -27.76
N SER A 2 -21.14 16.54 -29.00
CA SER A 2 -22.44 16.76 -29.66
C SER A 2 -23.58 16.14 -28.84
N GLN A 3 -24.82 16.57 -29.10
CA GLN A 3 -26.07 16.12 -28.48
C GLN A 3 -26.26 14.59 -28.47
N TYR A 4 -25.52 13.86 -27.65
CA TYR A 4 -25.87 12.49 -27.31
C TYR A 4 -27.15 12.57 -26.50
N SER A 5 -28.19 11.90 -26.98
CA SER A 5 -29.43 11.85 -26.23
C SER A 5 -29.19 11.10 -24.92
N ILE A 6 -29.85 11.51 -23.84
CA ILE A 6 -29.80 10.81 -22.53
C ILE A 6 -30.07 9.30 -22.71
N ALA A 7 -30.95 8.95 -23.66
CA ALA A 7 -31.25 7.57 -24.03
C ALA A 7 -30.02 6.81 -24.54
N GLN A 8 -29.15 7.42 -25.36
CA GLN A 8 -27.92 6.79 -25.83
C GLN A 8 -26.94 6.54 -24.69
N VAL A 9 -26.79 7.51 -23.77
CA VAL A 9 -25.92 7.36 -22.59
C VAL A 9 -26.43 6.24 -21.69
N CYS A 10 -27.75 6.17 -21.49
CA CYS A 10 -28.38 5.13 -20.69
C CYS A 10 -28.22 3.73 -21.30
N ASN A 11 -28.44 3.59 -22.61
CA ASN A 11 -28.25 2.32 -23.31
C ASN A 11 -26.79 1.85 -23.25
N HIS A 12 -25.84 2.77 -23.41
CA HIS A 12 -24.41 2.47 -23.29
C HIS A 12 -24.01 2.12 -21.85
N GLY A 13 -24.55 2.80 -20.85
CA GLY A 13 -24.27 2.44 -19.47
C GLY A 13 -24.86 1.08 -19.09
N ALA A 14 -26.06 0.76 -19.59
CA ALA A 14 -26.67 -0.54 -19.39
C ALA A 14 -25.83 -1.66 -20.03
N SER A 15 -25.26 -1.44 -21.23
CA SER A 15 -24.37 -2.43 -21.86
C SER A 15 -23.12 -2.68 -21.03
N ILE A 16 -22.50 -1.64 -20.46
CA ILE A 16 -21.33 -1.77 -19.57
C ILE A 16 -21.69 -2.49 -18.25
N ILE A 17 -22.88 -2.25 -17.69
CA ILE A 17 -23.30 -2.91 -16.45
C ILE A 17 -23.66 -4.37 -16.69
N LEU A 18 -24.21 -4.70 -17.86
CA LEU A 18 -24.57 -6.07 -18.22
C LEU A 18 -23.40 -6.86 -18.82
N ASP A 19 -22.28 -6.22 -19.13
CA ASP A 19 -21.09 -6.89 -19.66
C ASP A 19 -20.56 -7.95 -18.66
N PRO A 20 -20.53 -9.24 -19.04
CA PRO A 20 -20.09 -10.30 -18.15
C PRO A 20 -18.62 -10.14 -17.72
N LEU A 21 -17.75 -9.61 -18.61
CA LEU A 21 -16.33 -9.43 -18.28
C LEU A 21 -16.14 -8.37 -17.19
N SER A 22 -16.75 -7.20 -17.32
CA SER A 22 -16.70 -6.15 -16.29
C SER A 22 -17.25 -6.65 -14.95
N ASN A 23 -18.32 -7.45 -14.94
CA ASN A 23 -18.88 -8.01 -13.71
C ASN A 23 -17.95 -9.05 -13.05
N ILE A 24 -17.25 -9.88 -13.83
CA ILE A 24 -16.21 -10.77 -13.31
C ILE A 24 -15.10 -9.94 -12.65
N ILE A 25 -14.63 -8.87 -13.31
CA ILE A 25 -13.57 -7.99 -12.79
C ILE A 25 -14.02 -7.32 -11.48
N ARG A 26 -15.25 -6.80 -11.41
CA ARG A 26 -15.83 -6.20 -10.20
C ARG A 26 -15.95 -7.21 -9.07
N PHE A 27 -16.36 -8.45 -9.37
CA PHE A 27 -16.37 -9.53 -8.38
C PHE A 27 -14.96 -9.80 -7.84
N VAL A 28 -13.95 -9.88 -8.72
CA VAL A 28 -12.54 -10.01 -8.32
C VAL A 28 -12.10 -8.86 -7.43
N HIS A 29 -12.45 -7.61 -7.75
CA HIS A 29 -12.17 -6.46 -6.88
C HIS A 29 -12.79 -6.58 -5.48
N CYS A 30 -14.07 -6.97 -5.39
CA CYS A 30 -14.74 -7.21 -4.11
C CYS A 30 -14.06 -8.33 -3.32
N ALA A 31 -13.76 -9.46 -3.97
CA ALA A 31 -13.12 -10.60 -3.33
C ALA A 31 -11.71 -10.25 -2.82
N LEU A 32 -10.90 -9.56 -3.63
CA LEU A 32 -9.59 -9.05 -3.23
C LEU A 32 -9.72 -8.07 -2.05
N GLY A 33 -10.68 -7.16 -2.11
CA GLY A 33 -10.91 -6.20 -1.03
C GLY A 33 -11.24 -6.87 0.30
N VAL A 34 -12.19 -7.82 0.29
CA VAL A 34 -12.54 -8.58 1.51
C VAL A 34 -11.33 -9.37 2.02
N ALA A 35 -10.57 -10.03 1.13
CA ALA A 35 -9.37 -10.77 1.51
C ALA A 35 -8.30 -9.86 2.16
N ILE A 36 -8.10 -8.64 1.64
CA ILE A 36 -7.20 -7.65 2.23
C ILE A 36 -7.67 -7.25 3.62
N LEU A 37 -8.96 -6.90 3.81
CA LEU A 37 -9.47 -6.49 5.13
C LEU A 37 -9.31 -7.60 6.18
N VAL A 38 -9.66 -8.84 5.82
CA VAL A 38 -9.47 -10.01 6.71
C VAL A 38 -7.99 -10.20 7.04
N SER A 39 -7.10 -10.07 6.05
CA SER A 39 -5.65 -10.22 6.24
C SER A 39 -5.07 -9.11 7.12
N VAL A 40 -5.52 -7.86 6.95
CA VAL A 40 -5.11 -6.72 7.78
C VAL A 40 -5.60 -6.89 9.22
N ALA A 41 -6.85 -7.33 9.41
CA ALA A 41 -7.38 -7.63 10.74
C ALA A 41 -6.57 -8.75 11.44
N ALA A 42 -6.22 -9.82 10.70
CA ALA A 42 -5.35 -10.89 11.20
C ALA A 42 -3.95 -10.38 11.55
N LEU A 43 -3.38 -9.50 10.72
CA LEU A 43 -2.09 -8.85 10.96
C LEU A 43 -2.12 -8.02 12.24
N ILE A 44 -3.12 -7.15 12.41
CA ILE A 44 -3.28 -6.31 13.61
C ILE A 44 -3.39 -7.19 14.86
N ARG A 45 -4.24 -8.23 14.83
CA ARG A 45 -4.39 -9.18 15.95
C ARG A 45 -3.07 -9.87 16.29
N GLN A 46 -2.31 -10.26 15.26
CA GLN A 46 -1.02 -10.93 15.45
C GLN A 46 0.05 -9.97 16.01
N CYS A 47 0.09 -8.72 15.55
CA CYS A 47 0.95 -7.67 16.10
C CYS A 47 0.68 -7.43 17.58
N GLN A 48 -0.61 -7.30 17.96
CA GLN A 48 -1.02 -7.15 19.36
C GLN A 48 -0.58 -8.34 20.23
N ARG A 49 -0.73 -9.57 19.72
CA ARG A 49 -0.35 -10.79 20.46
C ARG A 49 1.15 -10.94 20.66
N SER A 50 1.95 -10.57 19.67
CA SER A 50 3.39 -10.85 19.64
C SER A 50 4.25 -9.80 20.35
N ARG A 51 3.68 -8.65 20.74
CA ARG A 51 4.38 -7.53 21.38
C ARG A 51 5.68 -7.20 20.64
N PHE A 52 5.60 -7.00 19.32
CA PHE A 52 6.74 -6.49 18.57
C PHE A 52 7.05 -5.08 19.01
N ILE A 53 8.22 -4.91 19.62
CA ILE A 53 8.78 -3.60 19.92
C ILE A 53 9.49 -3.17 18.63
N PHE A 54 8.82 -2.31 17.86
CA PHE A 54 9.47 -1.51 16.83
C PHE A 54 9.80 -0.16 17.44
N HIS A 55 10.81 0.50 16.89
CA HIS A 55 11.01 1.91 17.19
C HIS A 55 9.75 2.73 16.88
N GLY A 56 9.40 3.68 17.75
CA GLY A 56 8.12 4.39 17.69
C GLY A 56 7.87 5.11 16.36
N ASN A 57 8.93 5.65 15.73
CA ASN A 57 8.84 6.26 14.38
C ASN A 57 8.35 5.26 13.34
N LEU A 58 8.99 4.09 13.26
CA LEU A 58 8.62 3.05 12.31
C LEU A 58 7.22 2.51 12.57
N MET A 59 6.82 2.37 13.84
CA MET A 59 5.48 1.92 14.20
C MET A 59 4.41 2.89 13.67
N LEU A 60 4.64 4.21 13.79
CA LEU A 60 3.72 5.23 13.29
C LEU A 60 3.60 5.20 11.75
N LEU A 61 4.73 5.03 11.05
CA LEU A 61 4.76 4.92 9.59
C LEU A 61 4.04 3.66 9.11
N ILE A 62 4.29 2.50 9.74
CA ILE A 62 3.57 1.25 9.45
C ILE A 62 2.06 1.40 9.70
N ALA A 63 1.67 2.01 10.83
CA ALA A 63 0.27 2.25 11.13
C ALA A 63 -0.39 3.15 10.08
N SER A 64 0.34 4.15 9.56
CA SER A 64 -0.12 5.00 8.46
C SER A 64 -0.34 4.22 7.16
N VAL A 65 0.58 3.31 6.80
CA VAL A 65 0.42 2.42 5.64
C VAL A 65 -0.81 1.51 5.80
N LEU A 66 -1.00 0.91 6.98
CA LEU A 66 -2.16 0.05 7.24
C LEU A 66 -3.48 0.82 7.18
N CYS A 67 -3.51 2.05 7.71
CA CYS A 67 -4.67 2.93 7.61
C CYS A 67 -5.00 3.23 6.15
N LEU A 68 -4.00 3.58 5.34
CA LEU A 68 -4.15 3.82 3.91
C LEU A 68 -4.73 2.59 3.18
N TYR A 69 -4.24 1.39 3.48
CA TYR A 69 -4.77 0.15 2.92
C TYR A 69 -6.24 -0.05 3.26
N ILE A 70 -6.65 0.15 4.52
CA ILE A 70 -8.05 0.00 4.94
C ILE A 70 -8.95 0.98 4.18
N VAL A 71 -8.57 2.26 4.13
CA VAL A 71 -9.35 3.31 3.44
C VAL A 71 -9.48 3.02 1.95
N TYR A 72 -8.37 2.67 1.29
CA TYR A 72 -8.34 2.27 -0.11
C TYR A 72 -9.26 1.06 -0.38
N THR A 73 -9.17 0.03 0.45
CA THR A 73 -9.93 -1.20 0.27
C THR A 73 -11.42 -1.01 0.49
N ILE A 74 -11.84 -0.22 1.49
CA ILE A 74 -13.26 0.09 1.71
C ILE A 74 -13.83 0.82 0.49
N ALA A 75 -13.09 1.78 -0.07
CA ALA A 75 -13.52 2.52 -1.24
C ALA A 75 -13.62 1.61 -2.49
N LEU A 76 -12.66 0.71 -2.66
CA LEU A 76 -12.67 -0.30 -3.74
C LEU A 76 -13.89 -1.22 -3.65
N ILE A 77 -14.19 -1.75 -2.46
CA ILE A 77 -15.38 -2.58 -2.23
C ILE A 77 -16.65 -1.77 -2.47
N GLY A 78 -16.69 -0.50 -2.07
CA GLY A 78 -17.83 0.39 -2.32
C GLY A 78 -18.11 0.58 -3.82
N MET A 79 -17.07 0.85 -4.62
CA MET A 79 -17.21 0.99 -6.08
C MET A 79 -17.71 -0.30 -6.74
N ALA A 80 -17.01 -1.42 -6.49
CA ALA A 80 -17.32 -2.70 -7.11
C ALA A 80 -18.66 -3.28 -6.61
N GLY A 81 -18.95 -3.11 -5.32
CA GLY A 81 -20.17 -3.56 -4.67
C GLY A 81 -21.42 -2.86 -5.20
N ARG A 82 -21.39 -1.53 -5.39
CA ARG A 82 -22.51 -0.81 -6.01
C ARG A 82 -22.75 -1.30 -7.45
N SER A 83 -21.71 -1.45 -8.25
CA SER A 83 -21.85 -1.91 -9.64
C SER A 83 -22.39 -3.34 -9.73
N LEU A 84 -21.96 -4.24 -8.85
CA LEU A 84 -22.51 -5.60 -8.76
C LEU A 84 -23.95 -5.62 -8.26
N ALA A 85 -24.30 -4.77 -7.29
CA ALA A 85 -25.68 -4.64 -6.82
C ALA A 85 -26.59 -4.19 -7.97
N LEU A 86 -26.17 -3.18 -8.75
CA LEU A 86 -26.90 -2.77 -9.94
C LEU A 86 -27.08 -3.93 -10.92
N TYR A 87 -26.02 -4.68 -11.23
CA TYR A 87 -26.12 -5.86 -12.11
C TYR A 87 -27.14 -6.90 -11.60
N LEU A 88 -27.10 -7.25 -10.31
CA LEU A 88 -27.98 -8.27 -9.73
C LEU A 88 -29.44 -7.82 -9.64
N PHE A 89 -29.69 -6.56 -9.33
CA PHE A 89 -31.04 -6.02 -9.18
C PHE A 89 -31.60 -5.40 -10.47
N TRP A 90 -30.80 -5.28 -11.53
CA TRP A 90 -31.23 -4.70 -12.81
C TRP A 90 -32.46 -5.41 -13.41
N PRO A 91 -32.54 -6.75 -13.48
CA PRO A 91 -33.72 -7.42 -14.03
C PRO A 91 -35.00 -7.14 -13.22
N VAL A 92 -34.87 -6.97 -11.90
CA VAL A 92 -35.99 -6.64 -11.01
C VAL A 92 -36.43 -5.19 -11.23
N ALA A 93 -35.49 -4.26 -11.41
CA ALA A 93 -35.81 -2.88 -11.75
C ALA A 93 -36.56 -2.79 -13.10
N GLN A 94 -36.14 -3.58 -14.09
CA GLN A 94 -36.81 -3.64 -15.39
C GLN A 94 -38.21 -4.25 -15.32
N SER A 95 -38.44 -5.27 -14.48
CA SER A 95 -39.76 -5.89 -14.35
C SER A 95 -40.76 -4.98 -13.63
N VAL A 96 -40.33 -4.21 -12.64
CA VAL A 96 -41.16 -3.20 -11.95
C VAL A 96 -41.55 -2.05 -12.88
N GLN A 97 -40.69 -1.71 -13.85
CA GLN A 97 -40.93 -0.61 -14.79
C GLN A 97 -41.76 -0.99 -16.00
N GLN A 98 -42.09 -2.26 -16.22
CA GLN A 98 -43.00 -2.60 -17.31
C GLN A 98 -44.36 -1.95 -17.04
N PRO A 99 -44.78 -0.95 -17.86
CA PRO A 99 -46.04 -0.28 -17.64
C PRO A 99 -47.14 -1.34 -17.73
N TYR A 100 -48.09 -1.27 -16.79
CA TYR A 100 -49.31 -2.08 -16.77
C TYR A 100 -50.20 -1.72 -17.98
N ASN A 101 -49.74 -2.03 -19.19
CA ASN A 101 -50.42 -1.78 -20.47
C ASN A 101 -51.52 -2.82 -20.74
N ASN A 102 -51.87 -3.65 -19.76
CA ASN A 102 -52.93 -4.65 -19.89
C ASN A 102 -54.32 -4.16 -19.45
N SER A 103 -54.53 -2.85 -19.24
CA SER A 103 -55.87 -2.30 -19.04
C SER A 103 -56.54 -1.95 -20.39
N SER A 104 -57.11 -2.99 -20.99
CA SER A 104 -58.45 -3.02 -21.57
C SER A 104 -58.87 -1.86 -22.49
N GLY A 105 -58.85 -2.10 -23.79
CA GLY A 105 -60.05 -2.13 -24.65
C GLY A 105 -61.21 -1.13 -24.44
N GLY A 106 -60.95 0.06 -23.92
CA GLY A 106 -61.94 1.13 -23.84
C GLY A 106 -61.97 1.91 -25.15
N ASN A 107 -63.01 1.71 -25.95
CA ASN A 107 -63.35 2.56 -27.08
C ASN A 107 -63.51 4.02 -26.62
N ILE A 108 -62.43 4.81 -26.66
CA ILE A 108 -62.49 6.24 -26.38
C ILE A 108 -62.56 6.97 -27.71
N SER A 109 -63.74 7.50 -27.93
CA SER A 109 -64.18 8.43 -28.97
C SER A 109 -63.18 9.56 -29.25
N ASN A 110 -63.01 9.84 -30.55
CA ASN A 110 -62.30 10.97 -31.14
C ASN A 110 -62.55 12.30 -30.38
N SER A 111 -61.60 12.74 -29.55
CA SER A 111 -61.55 14.12 -29.06
C SER A 111 -60.23 14.75 -29.49
N SER A 112 -60.31 15.81 -30.29
CA SER A 112 -59.25 16.46 -31.03
C SER A 112 -58.44 17.46 -30.20
N ASP A 113 -57.85 17.03 -29.08
CA ASP A 113 -56.88 17.83 -28.32
C ASP A 113 -55.62 16.97 -28.05
N GLY A 114 -54.72 16.95 -29.04
CA GLY A 114 -53.69 15.91 -29.21
C GLY A 114 -52.25 16.30 -28.85
N THR A 115 -52.01 17.46 -28.24
CA THR A 115 -50.64 17.99 -28.09
C THR A 115 -50.04 17.79 -26.69
N GLU A 116 -50.84 17.63 -25.64
CA GLU A 116 -50.31 17.49 -24.26
C GLU A 116 -49.91 16.05 -23.86
N MET A 117 -50.53 15.01 -24.42
CA MET A 117 -50.22 13.61 -24.03
C MET A 117 -48.86 13.08 -24.55
N ALA A 118 -48.24 13.74 -25.54
CA ALA A 118 -46.93 13.35 -26.03
C ALA A 118 -45.79 13.75 -25.07
N ALA A 119 -45.99 14.77 -24.24
CA ALA A 119 -45.01 15.21 -23.25
C ALA A 119 -44.94 14.26 -22.03
N ASP A 120 -46.09 13.74 -21.57
CA ASP A 120 -46.13 12.86 -20.38
C ASP A 120 -45.51 11.47 -20.65
N LYS A 121 -45.65 10.92 -21.87
CA LYS A 121 -44.98 9.67 -22.26
C LYS A 121 -43.45 9.78 -22.32
N LYS A 122 -42.92 10.97 -22.62
CA LYS A 122 -41.47 11.21 -22.66
C LYS A 122 -40.87 11.31 -21.25
N PHE A 123 -41.66 11.73 -20.26
CA PHE A 123 -41.20 11.85 -18.88
C PHE A 123 -41.04 10.49 -18.20
N ARG A 124 -42.02 9.57 -18.36
CA ARG A 124 -41.97 8.24 -17.71
C ARG A 124 -40.89 7.29 -18.23
N SER A 125 -40.31 7.54 -19.40
CA SER A 125 -39.19 6.72 -19.90
C SER A 125 -37.82 7.16 -19.37
N LEU A 126 -37.72 8.31 -18.68
CA LEU A 126 -36.45 8.80 -18.13
C LEU A 126 -36.14 8.21 -16.74
N ASP A 127 -37.17 7.86 -15.98
CA ASP A 127 -37.05 7.45 -14.56
C ASP A 127 -36.20 6.18 -14.34
N GLY A 128 -36.05 5.33 -15.35
CA GLY A 128 -35.22 4.11 -15.26
C GLY A 128 -33.72 4.32 -15.37
N CYS A 129 -33.29 5.43 -15.97
CA CYS A 129 -31.87 5.70 -16.19
C CYS A 129 -31.19 6.34 -14.97
N GLU A 130 -31.96 6.98 -14.08
CA GLU A 130 -31.43 7.67 -12.90
C GLU A 130 -30.68 6.75 -11.94
N ALA A 131 -31.16 5.51 -11.75
CA ALA A 131 -30.52 4.52 -10.88
C ALA A 131 -29.13 4.09 -11.38
N LEU A 132 -28.91 4.17 -12.70
CA LEU A 132 -27.65 3.81 -13.33
C LEU A 132 -26.56 4.83 -13.01
N PHE A 133 -26.94 6.10 -12.98
CA PHE A 133 -26.02 7.20 -12.82
C PHE A 133 -25.45 7.29 -11.40
N VAL A 134 -24.17 7.59 -11.33
CA VAL A 134 -23.43 7.85 -10.11
C VAL A 134 -23.46 9.35 -9.87
N PRO A 135 -23.98 9.83 -8.73
CA PRO A 135 -23.89 11.25 -8.41
C PRO A 135 -22.42 11.62 -8.21
N LEU A 136 -22.04 12.81 -8.71
CA LEU A 136 -20.64 13.25 -8.77
C LEU A 136 -19.91 13.16 -7.43
N TRP A 137 -20.55 13.59 -6.34
CA TRP A 137 -19.97 13.54 -5.00
C TRP A 137 -19.60 12.12 -4.56
N LEU A 138 -20.40 11.11 -4.96
CA LEU A 138 -20.15 9.71 -4.62
C LEU A 138 -18.97 9.18 -5.43
N SER A 139 -18.86 9.59 -6.70
CA SER A 139 -17.70 9.29 -7.54
C SER A 139 -16.42 9.83 -6.93
N MET A 140 -16.44 11.09 -6.49
CA MET A 140 -15.31 11.70 -5.81
C MET A 140 -14.96 10.97 -4.50
N LEU A 141 -15.95 10.68 -3.65
CA LEU A 141 -15.74 10.01 -2.37
C LEU A 141 -15.11 8.62 -2.51
N LEU A 142 -15.59 7.83 -3.47
CA LEU A 142 -15.13 6.46 -3.67
C LEU A 142 -13.84 6.36 -4.49
N ARG A 143 -13.59 7.30 -5.41
CA ARG A 143 -12.40 7.25 -6.26
C ARG A 143 -11.20 7.95 -5.65
N LEU A 144 -11.41 9.00 -4.85
CA LEU A 144 -10.34 9.78 -4.23
C LEU A 144 -9.33 8.91 -3.44
N PRO A 145 -9.74 7.93 -2.61
CA PRO A 145 -8.83 7.02 -1.92
C PRO A 145 -7.85 6.28 -2.84
N THR A 146 -8.20 6.01 -4.10
CA THR A 146 -7.30 5.37 -5.06
C THR A 146 -6.13 6.30 -5.43
N TYR A 147 -6.41 7.57 -5.66
CA TYR A 147 -5.38 8.57 -5.95
C TYR A 147 -4.54 8.90 -4.72
N GLN A 148 -5.18 8.97 -3.54
CA GLN A 148 -4.49 9.13 -2.27
C GLN A 148 -3.53 7.96 -2.02
N HIS A 149 -3.95 6.72 -2.29
CA HIS A 149 -3.08 5.55 -2.20
C HIS A 149 -1.87 5.67 -3.14
N ALA A 150 -2.10 5.99 -4.41
CA ALA A 150 -1.03 6.14 -5.40
C ALA A 150 0.01 7.19 -4.96
N LEU A 151 -0.41 8.29 -4.32
CA LEU A 151 0.47 9.35 -3.83
C LEU A 151 1.14 9.04 -2.49
N ILE A 152 0.37 8.68 -1.46
CA ILE A 152 0.86 8.52 -0.09
C ILE A 152 1.80 7.32 0.01
N TYR A 153 1.49 6.22 -0.68
CA TYR A 153 2.24 4.98 -0.50
C TYR A 153 3.73 5.12 -0.82
N PRO A 154 4.15 5.62 -2.01
CA PRO A 154 5.54 5.94 -2.30
C PRO A 154 6.20 6.89 -1.29
N LEU A 155 5.47 7.91 -0.83
CA LEU A 155 5.99 8.89 0.12
C LEU A 155 6.24 8.29 1.50
N LEU A 156 5.35 7.41 1.98
CA LEU A 156 5.53 6.69 3.24
C LEU A 156 6.72 5.73 3.16
N HIS A 157 6.89 5.02 2.04
CA HIS A 157 8.04 4.15 1.81
C HIS A 157 9.36 4.94 1.78
N PHE A 158 9.37 6.08 1.09
CA PHE A 158 10.51 6.99 1.12
C PHE A 158 10.83 7.47 2.55
N ALA A 159 9.81 7.82 3.35
CA ALA A 159 10.00 8.21 4.74
C ALA A 159 10.52 7.06 5.63
N ILE A 160 10.07 5.82 5.40
CA ILE A 160 10.61 4.62 6.06
C ILE A 160 12.10 4.45 5.71
N MET A 161 12.46 4.55 4.44
CA MET A 161 13.86 4.49 4.00
C MET A 161 14.73 5.57 4.65
N LEU A 162 14.26 6.83 4.70
CA LEU A 162 14.97 7.91 5.37
C LEU A 162 15.15 7.66 6.86
N GLU A 163 14.13 7.13 7.53
CA GLU A 163 14.19 6.78 8.94
C GLU A 163 15.23 5.68 9.21
N ARG A 164 15.29 4.67 8.32
CA ARG A 164 16.30 3.60 8.38
C ARG A 164 17.71 4.09 8.06
N ALA A 165 17.87 4.98 7.07
CA ALA A 165 19.12 5.63 6.75
C ALA A 165 19.64 6.43 7.95
N ARG A 166 18.74 7.16 8.61
CA ARG A 166 19.05 7.94 9.81
C ARG A 166 19.45 7.05 10.98
N ALA A 167 18.76 5.93 11.21
CA ALA A 167 19.14 4.94 12.23
C ALA A 167 20.55 4.38 11.98
N THR A 168 20.92 4.14 10.72
CA THR A 168 22.27 3.71 10.31
C THR A 168 23.33 4.78 10.59
N LEU A 169 23.09 6.01 10.12
CA LEU A 169 24.09 7.08 10.13
C LEU A 169 24.26 7.73 11.50
N ARG A 170 23.18 7.82 12.29
CA ARG A 170 23.15 8.54 13.57
C ARG A 170 22.79 7.64 14.76
N SER A 171 23.29 6.40 14.76
CA SER A 171 23.03 5.41 15.82
C SER A 171 23.19 5.94 17.27
N GLY A 172 24.14 6.86 17.51
CA GLY A 172 24.37 7.44 18.85
C GLY A 172 23.31 8.43 19.34
N THR A 173 22.69 9.21 18.46
CA THR A 173 21.66 10.20 18.83
C THR A 173 20.25 9.74 18.49
N TYR A 174 20.12 8.67 17.73
CA TYR A 174 18.85 8.22 17.18
C TYR A 174 17.81 7.89 18.26
N GLU A 175 18.22 7.23 19.37
CA GLU A 175 17.32 6.85 20.47
C GLU A 175 16.78 8.06 21.26
N SER A 176 17.56 9.13 21.40
CA SER A 176 17.17 10.29 22.22
C SER A 176 16.14 11.18 21.52
N GLU A 177 16.03 11.09 20.20
CA GLU A 177 15.10 11.91 19.42
C GLU A 177 13.64 11.39 19.46
N GLY A 178 13.43 10.16 19.94
CA GLY A 178 12.10 9.57 20.13
C GLY A 178 11.26 9.48 18.84
N THR A 179 9.97 9.83 18.93
CA THR A 179 8.97 9.71 17.84
C THR A 179 8.89 10.94 16.93
N ARG A 180 9.73 11.95 17.13
CA ARG A 180 9.59 13.26 16.47
C ARG A 180 9.68 13.15 14.95
N PHE A 181 10.62 12.37 14.43
CA PHE A 181 10.81 12.22 12.99
C PHE A 181 9.58 11.62 12.31
N GLY A 182 9.07 10.49 12.84
CA GLY A 182 7.91 9.80 12.27
C GLY A 182 6.68 10.69 12.28
N THR A 183 6.41 11.38 13.39
CA THR A 183 5.26 12.30 13.48
C THR A 183 5.35 13.43 12.47
N THR A 184 6.51 14.08 12.35
CA THR A 184 6.71 15.16 11.37
C THR A 184 6.56 14.66 9.93
N ALA A 185 7.15 13.51 9.59
CA ALA A 185 7.02 12.92 8.26
C ALA A 185 5.56 12.59 7.91
N CYS A 186 4.84 11.93 8.83
CA CYS A 186 3.41 11.65 8.66
C CYS A 186 2.60 12.94 8.44
N LEU A 187 2.80 13.98 9.26
CA LEU A 187 2.09 15.25 9.13
C LEU A 187 2.32 15.90 7.76
N ILE A 188 3.57 15.92 7.28
CA ILE A 188 3.90 16.48 5.96
C ILE A 188 3.21 15.68 4.85
N ILE A 189 3.31 14.35 4.87
CA ILE A 189 2.75 13.48 3.82
C ILE A 189 1.22 13.59 3.77
N TRP A 190 0.55 13.56 4.93
CA TRP A 190 -0.90 13.71 4.97
C TRP A 190 -1.36 15.11 4.57
N SER A 191 -0.60 16.16 4.90
CA SER A 191 -0.89 17.52 4.44
C SER A 191 -0.78 17.63 2.92
N LEU A 192 0.28 17.08 2.32
CA LEU A 192 0.44 16.99 0.87
C LEU A 192 -0.72 16.23 0.23
N CYS A 193 -1.16 15.13 0.84
CA CYS A 193 -2.30 14.36 0.36
C CYS A 193 -3.61 15.16 0.38
N VAL A 194 -3.90 15.89 1.48
CA VAL A 194 -5.09 16.73 1.58
C VAL A 194 -5.06 17.83 0.53
N MET A 195 -3.93 18.53 0.37
CA MET A 195 -3.77 19.55 -0.67
C MET A 195 -3.98 18.98 -2.08
N PHE A 196 -3.37 17.84 -2.38
CA PHE A 196 -3.55 17.16 -3.66
C PHE A 196 -5.01 16.72 -3.88
N SER A 197 -5.68 16.26 -2.83
CA SER A 197 -7.09 15.85 -2.89
C SER A 197 -8.01 17.03 -3.21
N ILE A 198 -7.79 18.17 -2.54
CA ILE A 198 -8.54 19.42 -2.80
C ILE A 198 -8.30 19.87 -4.25
N TRP A 199 -7.04 19.93 -4.68
CA TRP A 199 -6.69 20.30 -6.06
C TRP A 199 -7.34 19.35 -7.09
N LEU A 200 -7.32 18.04 -6.84
CA LEU A 200 -7.92 17.05 -7.74
C LEU A 200 -9.43 17.24 -7.83
N VAL A 201 -10.12 17.46 -6.70
CA VAL A 201 -11.56 17.72 -6.68
C VAL A 201 -11.90 19.01 -7.41
N LEU A 202 -11.20 20.11 -7.13
CA LEU A 202 -11.47 21.41 -7.77
C LEU A 202 -11.20 21.37 -9.28
N SER A 203 -10.11 20.74 -9.72
CA SER A 203 -9.80 20.56 -11.15
C SER A 203 -10.76 19.61 -11.87
N THR A 204 -11.40 18.71 -11.14
CA THR A 204 -12.47 17.85 -11.66
C THR A 204 -13.76 18.66 -11.84
N LEU A 205 -14.13 19.46 -10.82
CA LEU A 205 -15.34 20.31 -10.85
C LEU A 205 -15.26 21.42 -11.90
N ALA A 206 -14.06 21.88 -12.25
CA ALA A 206 -13.86 22.88 -13.30
C ALA A 206 -14.19 22.37 -14.72
N ASP A 207 -14.28 21.05 -14.93
CA ASP A 207 -14.65 20.44 -16.22
C ASP A 207 -16.17 20.21 -16.27
N GLU A 208 -16.91 21.31 -16.45
CA GLU A 208 -18.38 21.29 -16.54
C GLU A 208 -18.88 20.44 -17.71
N GLU A 209 -18.11 20.31 -18.80
CA GLU A 209 -18.47 19.46 -19.93
C GLU A 209 -18.55 17.99 -19.55
N THR A 210 -17.58 17.51 -18.77
CA THR A 210 -17.46 16.08 -18.42
C THR A 210 -18.17 15.73 -17.10
N PHE A 211 -18.21 16.66 -16.15
CA PHE A 211 -18.73 16.44 -14.79
C PHE A 211 -20.00 17.23 -14.48
N GLY A 212 -20.49 18.06 -15.41
CA GLY A 212 -21.82 18.68 -15.31
C GLY A 212 -22.97 17.70 -15.54
N GLN A 213 -22.67 16.49 -16.05
CA GLN A 213 -23.64 15.42 -16.26
C GLN A 213 -23.39 14.24 -15.30
N PRO A 214 -24.44 13.50 -14.92
CA PRO A 214 -24.29 12.29 -14.11
C PRO A 214 -23.41 11.26 -14.82
N GLN A 215 -22.53 10.58 -14.06
CA GLN A 215 -21.54 9.67 -14.65
C GLN A 215 -22.02 8.21 -14.60
N VAL A 216 -21.71 7.45 -15.64
CA VAL A 216 -21.95 5.99 -15.65
C VAL A 216 -20.85 5.24 -14.88
N TYR A 217 -19.63 5.78 -14.87
CA TYR A 217 -18.45 5.17 -14.27
C TYR A 217 -17.77 6.11 -13.26
N TYR A 218 -17.03 5.53 -12.32
CA TYR A 218 -16.28 6.30 -11.32
C TYR A 218 -15.00 6.86 -11.94
N SER A 219 -15.01 8.13 -12.31
CA SER A 219 -13.81 8.86 -12.75
C SER A 219 -13.66 10.17 -11.97
N MET A 220 -12.41 10.57 -11.76
CA MET A 220 -12.04 11.94 -11.37
C MET A 220 -10.98 12.52 -12.32
N ILE A 221 -10.72 11.84 -13.44
CA ILE A 221 -9.78 12.35 -14.44
C ILE A 221 -10.57 13.24 -15.39
N SER A 222 -10.25 14.53 -15.37
CA SER A 222 -10.76 15.56 -16.27
C SER A 222 -9.70 15.92 -17.31
N ARG A 223 -10.08 16.72 -18.31
CA ARG A 223 -9.11 17.27 -19.27
C ARG A 223 -8.06 18.17 -18.61
N TYR A 224 -8.39 18.78 -17.48
CA TYR A 224 -7.49 19.71 -16.77
C TYR A 224 -6.47 19.01 -15.88
N ASN A 225 -6.76 17.79 -15.43
CA ASN A 225 -5.90 17.09 -14.47
C ASN A 225 -5.24 15.82 -15.00
N SER A 226 -5.66 15.31 -16.18
CA SER A 226 -5.15 14.06 -16.74
C SER A 226 -3.63 14.03 -16.87
N ASP A 227 -3.06 15.09 -17.44
CA ASP A 227 -1.63 15.13 -17.76
C ASP A 227 -0.79 15.23 -16.50
N ILE A 228 -1.24 16.05 -15.54
CA ILE A 228 -0.58 16.21 -14.24
C ILE A 228 -0.62 14.90 -13.45
N VAL A 229 -1.76 14.20 -13.43
CA VAL A 229 -1.87 12.89 -12.75
C VAL A 229 -0.96 11.84 -13.40
N ILE A 230 -0.83 11.85 -14.73
CA ILE A 230 0.10 10.97 -15.45
C ILE A 230 1.55 11.27 -15.05
N ILE A 231 1.96 12.53 -15.17
CA ILE A 231 3.33 12.97 -14.85
C ILE A 231 3.65 12.64 -13.39
N LEU A 232 2.73 12.94 -12.47
CA LEU A 232 2.87 12.63 -11.05
C LEU A 232 3.11 11.14 -10.82
N ASN A 233 2.35 10.26 -11.46
CA ASN A 233 2.55 8.82 -11.33
C ASN A 233 3.93 8.36 -11.82
N TYR A 234 4.47 8.93 -12.91
CA TYR A 234 5.83 8.63 -13.36
C TYR A 234 6.90 9.15 -12.39
N VAL A 235 6.73 10.35 -11.83
CA VAL A 235 7.61 10.89 -10.79
C VAL A 235 7.58 10.00 -9.55
N LEU A 236 6.41 9.52 -9.15
CA LEU A 236 6.25 8.60 -8.02
C LEU A 236 6.91 7.24 -8.29
N LEU A 237 6.82 6.71 -9.52
CA LEU A 237 7.56 5.50 -9.89
C LEU A 237 9.08 5.72 -9.78
N ALA A 238 9.60 6.84 -10.27
CA ALA A 238 11.01 7.17 -10.14
C ALA A 238 11.44 7.28 -8.67
N LEU A 239 10.60 7.87 -7.81
CA LEU A 239 10.82 7.94 -6.36
C LEU A 239 10.89 6.54 -5.72
N VAL A 240 10.00 5.62 -6.10
CA VAL A 240 10.01 4.23 -5.61
C VAL A 240 11.31 3.52 -6.02
N LEU A 241 11.72 3.67 -7.28
CA LEU A 241 12.97 3.07 -7.76
C LEU A 241 14.19 3.63 -7.01
N LEU A 242 14.21 4.94 -6.75
CA LEU A 242 15.25 5.57 -5.93
C LEU A 242 15.25 5.05 -4.49
N THR A 243 14.07 4.90 -3.90
CA THR A 243 13.88 4.36 -2.54
C THR A 243 14.46 2.95 -2.46
N MET A 244 14.10 2.08 -3.39
CA MET A 244 14.62 0.72 -3.48
C MET A 244 16.15 0.68 -3.60
N MET A 245 16.75 1.52 -4.46
CA MET A 245 18.20 1.60 -4.61
C MET A 245 18.88 2.05 -3.30
N ALA A 246 18.30 3.04 -2.61
CA ALA A 246 18.80 3.51 -1.33
C ALA A 246 18.71 2.42 -0.24
N GLU A 247 17.62 1.67 -0.16
CA GLU A 247 17.48 0.55 0.77
C GLU A 247 18.54 -0.55 0.54
N ILE A 248 18.81 -0.89 -0.72
CA ILE A 248 19.88 -1.83 -1.08
C ILE A 248 21.23 -1.31 -0.59
N ALA A 249 21.53 -0.03 -0.83
CA ALA A 249 22.78 0.59 -0.40
C ALA A 249 22.93 0.57 1.13
N ILE A 250 21.87 0.92 1.88
CA ILE A 250 21.86 0.89 3.35
C ILE A 250 22.03 -0.54 3.86
N MET A 251 21.37 -1.53 3.24
CA MET A 251 21.52 -2.94 3.61
C MET A 251 22.96 -3.42 3.41
N VAL A 252 23.60 -3.07 2.29
CA VAL A 252 25.02 -3.39 2.03
C VAL A 252 25.92 -2.74 3.08
N GLN A 253 25.70 -1.46 3.39
CA GLN A 253 26.45 -0.75 4.42
C GLN A 253 26.29 -1.40 5.80
N ASN A 254 25.07 -1.77 6.17
CA ASN A 254 24.77 -2.42 7.46
C ASN A 254 25.45 -3.78 7.58
N ARG A 255 25.45 -4.59 6.51
CA ARG A 255 26.19 -5.87 6.48
C ARG A 255 27.69 -5.66 6.63
N LYS A 256 28.26 -4.65 5.95
CA LYS A 256 29.68 -4.32 6.08
C LYS A 256 30.05 -3.95 7.51
N MET A 257 29.25 -3.11 8.18
CA MET A 257 29.46 -2.77 9.59
C MET A 257 29.37 -3.99 10.50
N GLN A 258 28.41 -4.89 10.27
CA GLN A 258 28.27 -6.11 11.06
C GLN A 258 29.49 -7.03 10.95
N ILE A 259 30.04 -7.20 9.74
CA ILE A 259 31.25 -8.00 9.50
C ILE A 259 32.46 -7.37 10.22
N LEU A 260 32.62 -6.05 10.12
CA LEU A 260 33.72 -5.34 10.79
C LEU A 260 33.64 -5.46 12.32
N SER A 261 32.44 -5.33 12.89
CA SER A 261 32.23 -5.55 14.32
C SER A 261 32.64 -6.97 14.73
N ARG A 262 32.24 -8.00 13.98
CA ARG A 262 32.63 -9.39 14.26
C ARG A 262 34.14 -9.62 14.19
N LYS A 263 34.83 -9.03 13.21
CA LYS A 263 36.29 -9.11 13.10
C LYS A 263 37.00 -8.47 14.29
N ARG A 264 36.54 -7.29 14.73
CA ARG A 264 37.09 -6.62 15.92
C ARG A 264 36.94 -7.48 17.18
N PHE A 265 35.80 -8.16 17.33
CA PHE A 265 35.60 -9.10 18.43
C PHE A 265 36.51 -10.31 18.40
N ALA A 266 36.61 -10.97 17.25
CA ALA A 266 37.48 -12.12 17.10
C ALA A 266 38.93 -11.76 17.48
N ASN A 267 39.41 -10.59 17.05
CA ASN A 267 40.75 -10.12 17.38
C ASN A 267 40.90 -9.79 18.87
N ALA A 268 39.88 -9.23 19.52
CA ALA A 268 39.90 -8.96 20.96
C ALA A 268 39.95 -10.24 21.80
N THR A 269 39.25 -11.30 21.38
CA THR A 269 39.25 -12.61 22.08
C THR A 269 40.52 -13.43 21.87
N VAL A 270 41.29 -13.18 20.80
CA VAL A 270 42.51 -13.94 20.45
C VAL A 270 43.77 -13.32 21.09
N SER A 271 43.61 -12.52 22.15
CA SER A 271 44.71 -12.08 23.00
C SER A 271 44.86 -12.88 24.33
N PRO A 272 44.72 -14.23 24.38
CA PRO A 272 44.93 -14.97 25.64
C PRO A 272 46.41 -15.16 26.00
N LEU A 273 47.36 -14.77 25.13
CA LEU A 273 48.78 -15.04 25.35
C LEU A 273 49.52 -14.01 26.23
N SER A 274 48.97 -12.81 26.46
CA SER A 274 49.65 -11.83 27.33
C SER A 274 49.34 -12.05 28.82
N ILE A 275 48.22 -12.69 29.16
CA ILE A 275 47.86 -12.97 30.56
C ILE A 275 48.68 -14.14 31.14
N HIS A 276 49.15 -15.07 30.30
CA HIS A 276 50.05 -16.12 30.76
C HIS A 276 51.53 -15.71 30.81
N ALA A 277 51.95 -14.66 30.12
CA ALA A 277 53.33 -14.16 30.20
C ALA A 277 53.60 -13.35 31.48
N GLU A 278 52.61 -12.62 32.01
CA GLU A 278 52.75 -11.89 33.29
C GLU A 278 52.67 -12.79 34.53
N MET A 279 52.05 -13.96 34.45
CA MET A 279 52.09 -14.94 35.55
C MET A 279 53.37 -15.80 35.58
N ALA A 280 54.17 -15.81 34.51
CA ALA A 280 55.38 -16.63 34.41
C ALA A 280 56.67 -15.87 34.78
N PHE A 281 56.67 -14.53 34.77
CA PHE A 281 57.82 -13.72 35.16
C PHE A 281 57.41 -12.69 36.22
N GLY A 282 57.59 -13.03 37.49
CA GLY A 282 57.43 -12.13 38.63
C GLY A 282 58.52 -11.06 38.69
N ILE A 283 58.60 -10.20 37.68
CA ILE A 283 59.51 -9.06 37.65
C ILE A 283 58.65 -7.78 37.59
N ASN A 284 58.48 -7.15 38.75
CA ASN A 284 57.95 -5.80 38.89
C ASN A 284 58.88 -4.80 38.18
N PHE A 285 58.57 -4.42 36.95
CA PHE A 285 59.13 -3.20 36.35
C PHE A 285 58.16 -2.05 36.59
N GLY A 286 58.41 -1.32 37.68
CA GLY A 286 57.79 -0.03 37.95
C GLY A 286 58.36 1.05 37.03
N THR A 287 57.75 1.23 35.87
CA THR A 287 57.89 2.47 35.09
C THR A 287 56.50 2.92 34.65
N SER A 288 55.93 3.82 35.46
CA SER A 288 54.69 4.56 35.19
C SER A 288 54.90 5.46 33.98
N THR A 289 54.80 4.89 32.79
CA THR A 289 54.74 5.66 31.56
C THR A 289 53.27 5.93 31.31
N THR A 290 52.84 7.15 31.64
CA THR A 290 51.51 7.68 31.38
C THR A 290 51.34 7.85 29.87
N THR A 291 51.22 6.75 29.14
CA THR A 291 50.75 6.79 27.77
C THR A 291 49.28 7.16 27.85
N THR A 292 48.99 8.43 27.59
CA THR A 292 47.69 8.89 27.11
C THR A 292 47.43 8.18 25.79
N ILE A 293 47.07 6.89 25.87
CA ILE A 293 46.30 6.22 24.84
C ILE A 293 45.05 7.09 24.76
N THR A 294 45.03 7.96 23.76
CA THR A 294 43.80 8.61 23.31
C THR A 294 42.89 7.46 22.94
N ASP A 295 42.13 7.06 23.95
CA ASP A 295 41.08 6.07 23.98
C ASP A 295 40.08 6.50 22.92
N ASP A 296 40.38 6.17 21.67
CA ASP A 296 39.53 6.45 20.53
C ASP A 296 38.43 5.37 20.59
N GLN A 297 37.57 5.60 21.59
CA GLN A 297 36.25 5.13 21.98
C GLN A 297 35.40 4.51 20.87
N ASN A 298 35.95 3.55 20.14
CA ASN A 298 35.22 2.53 19.43
C ASN A 298 34.98 1.33 20.36
N SER A 299 34.70 1.61 21.64
CA SER A 299 34.23 0.61 22.58
C SER A 299 32.98 -0.03 21.97
N TYR A 300 32.99 -1.35 21.91
CA TYR A 300 31.82 -2.07 21.45
C TYR A 300 30.65 -1.72 22.36
N SER A 301 29.59 -1.18 21.78
CA SER A 301 28.33 -0.99 22.48
C SER A 301 27.33 -2.06 22.06
N LEU A 302 26.81 -2.78 23.05
CA LEU A 302 25.73 -3.76 22.87
C LEU A 302 24.49 -3.11 22.23
N SER A 303 24.18 -1.85 22.58
CA SER A 303 23.04 -1.12 22.01
C SER A 303 23.23 -0.88 20.52
N ARG A 304 24.43 -0.49 20.09
CA ARG A 304 24.74 -0.27 18.65
C ARG A 304 24.61 -1.56 17.84
N ALA A 305 25.06 -2.69 18.40
CA ALA A 305 24.91 -3.99 17.74
C ALA A 305 23.44 -4.43 17.64
N TYR A 306 22.66 -4.18 18.70
CA TYR A 306 21.22 -4.43 18.71
C TYR A 306 20.49 -3.60 17.65
N GLN A 307 20.73 -2.29 17.60
CA GLN A 307 20.15 -1.38 16.62
C GLN A 307 20.51 -1.77 15.18
N LEU A 308 21.78 -2.11 14.93
CA LEU A 308 22.23 -2.55 13.60
C LEU A 308 21.49 -3.82 13.17
N ASN A 309 21.32 -4.77 14.09
CA ASN A 309 20.60 -6.00 13.82
C ASN A 309 19.09 -5.75 13.61
N GLU A 310 18.47 -4.89 14.41
CA GLU A 310 17.09 -4.46 14.20
C GLU A 310 16.92 -3.84 12.81
N ASN A 311 17.80 -2.92 12.43
CA ASN A 311 17.75 -2.25 11.13
C ASN A 311 17.92 -3.23 9.96
N ILE A 312 18.85 -4.19 10.05
CA ILE A 312 19.01 -5.24 9.03
C ILE A 312 17.72 -6.06 8.90
N VAL A 313 17.12 -6.47 10.01
CA VAL A 313 15.87 -7.26 10.00
C VAL A 313 14.72 -6.45 9.42
N THR A 314 14.63 -5.15 9.73
CA THR A 314 13.64 -4.25 9.13
C THR A 314 13.85 -4.11 7.62
N LEU A 315 15.08 -3.86 7.15
CA LEU A 315 15.38 -3.75 5.71
C LEU A 315 15.11 -5.05 4.96
N GLN A 316 15.36 -6.21 5.57
CA GLN A 316 15.00 -7.51 4.99
C GLN A 316 13.49 -7.71 4.81
N LEU A 317 12.68 -6.97 5.58
CA LEU A 317 11.23 -7.02 5.50
C LEU A 317 10.68 -6.05 4.45
N PHE A 318 11.20 -4.82 4.39
CA PHE A 318 10.71 -3.78 3.47
C PHE A 318 11.27 -3.92 2.06
N LEU A 319 12.54 -4.28 1.87
CA LEU A 319 13.13 -4.32 0.53
C LEU A 319 12.38 -5.24 -0.46
N PRO A 320 12.00 -6.49 -0.11
CA PRO A 320 11.24 -7.35 -1.03
C PRO A 320 9.85 -6.77 -1.34
N LEU A 321 9.29 -6.00 -0.40
CA LEU A 321 8.01 -5.34 -0.57
C LEU A 321 8.12 -4.17 -1.54
N ASP A 322 9.09 -3.29 -1.34
CA ASP A 322 9.32 -2.13 -2.21
C ASP A 322 9.61 -2.58 -3.64
N LEU A 323 10.35 -3.68 -3.80
CA LEU A 323 10.58 -4.33 -5.09
C LEU A 323 9.27 -4.84 -5.72
N ALA A 324 8.42 -5.52 -4.93
CA ALA A 324 7.12 -6.01 -5.40
C ALA A 324 6.19 -4.86 -5.81
N PHE A 325 6.18 -3.76 -5.05
CA PHE A 325 5.41 -2.57 -5.39
C PHE A 325 5.94 -1.92 -6.66
N ALA A 326 7.25 -1.68 -6.75
CA ALA A 326 7.88 -1.09 -7.93
C ALA A 326 7.52 -1.87 -9.20
N PHE A 327 7.55 -3.20 -9.11
CA PHE A 327 7.17 -4.08 -10.21
C PHE A 327 5.68 -3.97 -10.56
N ALA A 328 4.78 -4.12 -9.58
CA ALA A 328 3.34 -4.04 -9.82
C ALA A 328 2.90 -2.66 -10.32
N PHE A 329 3.48 -1.59 -9.77
CA PHE A 329 3.19 -0.22 -10.16
C PHE A 329 3.74 0.10 -11.56
N SER A 330 4.92 -0.41 -11.91
CA SER A 330 5.46 -0.31 -13.28
C SER A 330 4.54 -0.98 -14.31
N ILE A 331 4.05 -2.19 -14.00
CA ILE A 331 3.09 -2.90 -14.85
C ILE A 331 1.80 -2.08 -15.00
N TYR A 332 1.25 -1.60 -13.88
CA TYR A 332 0.05 -0.77 -13.88
C TYR A 332 0.21 0.48 -14.76
N LEU A 333 1.34 1.19 -14.66
CA LEU A 333 1.59 2.38 -15.45
C LEU A 333 1.85 2.07 -16.93
N PHE A 334 2.58 1.00 -17.22
CA PHE A 334 2.83 0.54 -18.58
C PHE A 334 1.52 0.23 -19.30
N PHE A 335 0.66 -0.61 -18.71
CA PHE A 335 -0.64 -0.94 -19.30
C PHE A 335 -1.59 0.25 -19.33
N SER A 336 -1.56 1.14 -18.32
CA SER A 336 -2.36 2.37 -18.35
C SER A 336 -1.97 3.28 -19.52
N ALA A 337 -0.67 3.45 -19.76
CA ALA A 337 -0.17 4.24 -20.87
C ALA A 337 -0.49 3.59 -22.22
N LEU A 338 -0.31 2.26 -22.33
CA LEU A 338 -0.63 1.50 -23.52
C LEU A 338 -2.12 1.61 -23.87
N LEU A 339 -3.02 1.33 -22.91
CA LEU A 339 -4.46 1.41 -23.12
C LEU A 339 -4.89 2.81 -23.55
N ARG A 340 -4.32 3.87 -22.95
CA ARG A 340 -4.60 5.26 -23.34
C ARG A 340 -4.08 5.58 -24.75
N SER A 341 -2.88 5.13 -25.08
CA SER A 341 -2.33 5.29 -26.44
C SER A 341 -3.23 4.63 -27.48
N MET A 342 -3.68 3.40 -27.21
CA MET A 342 -4.58 2.69 -28.12
C MET A 342 -5.97 3.33 -28.19
N PHE A 343 -6.49 3.85 -27.08
CA PHE A 343 -7.75 4.60 -27.06
C PHE A 343 -7.68 5.85 -27.95
N VAL A 344 -6.58 6.60 -27.87
CA VAL A 344 -6.36 7.81 -28.68
C VAL A 344 -6.08 7.49 -30.15
N GLN A 345 -5.22 6.51 -30.45
CA GLN A 345 -4.76 6.22 -31.81
C GLN A 345 -5.69 5.30 -32.61
N HIS A 346 -6.24 4.27 -31.98
CA HIS A 346 -6.99 3.21 -32.66
C HIS A 346 -8.50 3.28 -32.43
N GLN A 347 -8.99 4.34 -31.75
CA GLN A 347 -10.41 4.51 -31.42
C GLN A 347 -11.03 3.24 -30.83
N ILE A 348 -10.33 2.57 -29.90
CA ILE A 348 -10.88 1.42 -29.18
C ILE A 348 -12.23 1.84 -28.59
N GLN A 349 -13.27 1.06 -28.87
CA GLN A 349 -14.60 1.29 -28.33
C GLN A 349 -14.56 1.31 -26.79
N SER A 350 -15.30 2.24 -26.18
CA SER A 350 -15.36 2.41 -24.72
C SER A 350 -15.72 1.11 -24.00
N ASP A 351 -16.54 0.26 -24.64
CA ASP A 351 -16.97 -1.05 -24.11
C ASP A 351 -15.81 -2.02 -23.87
N VAL A 352 -14.70 -1.90 -24.61
CA VAL A 352 -13.48 -2.73 -24.43
C VAL A 352 -12.45 -2.02 -23.56
N PHE A 353 -12.32 -0.69 -23.71
CA PHE A 353 -11.35 0.09 -22.96
C PHE A 353 -11.62 0.07 -21.45
N ILE A 354 -12.88 0.23 -21.02
CA ILE A 354 -13.24 0.34 -19.60
C ILE A 354 -12.92 -0.96 -18.84
N PRO A 355 -13.38 -2.16 -19.28
CA PRO A 355 -13.06 -3.41 -18.58
C PRO A 355 -11.56 -3.68 -18.54
N LEU A 356 -10.80 -3.41 -19.62
CA LEU A 356 -9.35 -3.60 -19.61
C LEU A 356 -8.65 -2.65 -18.64
N TYR A 357 -9.13 -1.40 -18.53
CA TYR A 357 -8.60 -0.45 -17.56
C TYR A 357 -8.93 -0.85 -16.13
N GLU A 358 -10.16 -1.33 -15.86
CA GLU A 358 -10.55 -1.89 -14.56
C GLU A 358 -9.71 -3.13 -14.21
N LEU A 359 -9.47 -4.03 -15.16
CA LEU A 359 -8.61 -5.20 -14.98
C LEU A 359 -7.19 -4.77 -14.61
N ASN A 360 -6.65 -3.75 -15.28
CA ASN A 360 -5.33 -3.22 -14.94
C ASN A 360 -5.30 -2.64 -13.51
N THR A 361 -6.41 -2.07 -13.02
CA THR A 361 -6.45 -1.60 -11.63
C THR A 361 -6.41 -2.72 -10.59
N CYS A 362 -6.66 -3.98 -10.96
CA CYS A 362 -6.53 -5.14 -10.06
C CYS A 362 -5.09 -5.40 -9.59
N PHE A 363 -4.06 -4.90 -10.29
CA PHE A 363 -2.67 -5.10 -9.87
C PHE A 363 -2.35 -4.44 -8.52
N LEU A 364 -2.95 -3.28 -8.24
CA LEU A 364 -2.75 -2.56 -6.98
C LEU A 364 -3.29 -3.31 -5.75
N PRO A 365 -4.57 -3.72 -5.67
CA PRO A 365 -5.07 -4.50 -4.55
C PRO A 365 -4.39 -5.88 -4.46
N LEU A 366 -4.04 -6.50 -5.60
CA LEU A 366 -3.28 -7.75 -5.58
C LEU A 366 -1.92 -7.57 -4.89
N HIS A 367 -1.20 -6.49 -5.19
CA HIS A 367 0.04 -6.13 -4.50
C HIS A 367 -0.20 -5.96 -2.99
N ILE A 368 -1.24 -5.22 -2.57
CA ILE A 368 -1.56 -5.01 -1.15
C ILE A 368 -1.83 -6.36 -0.46
N LEU A 369 -2.58 -7.26 -1.09
CA LEU A 369 -2.86 -8.58 -0.54
C LEU A 369 -1.55 -9.37 -0.33
N VAL A 370 -0.71 -9.46 -1.36
CA VAL A 370 0.60 -10.14 -1.28
C VAL A 370 1.44 -9.54 -0.16
N THR A 371 1.49 -8.22 -0.06
CA THR A 371 2.20 -7.46 0.98
C THR A 371 1.76 -7.88 2.37
N VAL A 372 0.46 -7.82 2.65
CA VAL A 372 -0.10 -8.12 3.98
C VAL A 372 0.13 -9.59 4.33
N LEU A 373 0.02 -10.51 3.38
CA LEU A 373 0.31 -11.93 3.58
C LEU A 373 1.79 -12.18 3.89
N VAL A 374 2.71 -11.50 3.21
CA VAL A 374 4.16 -11.56 3.49
C VAL A 374 4.44 -11.04 4.91
N TYR A 375 3.87 -9.90 5.30
CA TYR A 375 3.98 -9.38 6.67
C TYR A 375 3.44 -10.35 7.70
N LEU A 376 2.24 -10.90 7.49
CA LEU A 376 1.62 -11.84 8.40
C LEU A 376 2.49 -13.08 8.59
N ARG A 377 3.01 -13.65 7.49
CA ARG A 377 3.94 -14.79 7.53
C ARG A 377 5.22 -14.46 8.27
N PHE A 378 5.80 -13.29 8.01
CA PHE A 378 7.02 -12.83 8.67
C PHE A 378 6.82 -12.71 10.18
N ILE A 379 5.76 -12.01 10.61
CA ILE A 379 5.43 -11.81 12.03
C ILE A 379 5.12 -13.15 12.72
N CYS A 380 4.41 -14.07 12.06
CA CYS A 380 4.18 -15.42 12.56
C CYS A 380 5.47 -16.22 12.73
N ARG A 381 6.38 -16.17 11.75
CA ARG A 381 7.69 -16.83 11.83
C ARG A 381 8.50 -16.28 12.99
N GLN A 382 8.57 -14.96 13.11
CA GLN A 382 9.37 -14.29 14.13
C GLN A 382 8.75 -14.47 15.54
N SER A 383 7.43 -14.47 15.67
CA SER A 383 6.75 -14.75 16.94
C SER A 383 6.92 -16.21 17.38
N SER A 384 6.98 -17.16 16.43
CA SER A 384 7.33 -18.56 16.72
C SER A 384 8.76 -18.68 17.24
N ALA A 385 9.73 -18.06 16.55
CA ALA A 385 11.13 -18.07 16.99
C ALA A 385 11.32 -17.47 18.39
N ARG A 386 10.63 -16.36 18.70
CA ARG A 386 10.67 -15.75 20.04
C ARG A 386 10.05 -16.64 21.12
N ARG A 387 8.96 -17.35 20.82
CA ARG A 387 8.36 -18.31 21.75
C ARG A 387 9.30 -19.47 22.05
N ALA A 388 9.97 -20.00 21.04
CA ALA A 388 10.99 -21.02 21.23
C ALA A 388 12.15 -20.53 22.12
N CYS A 389 12.62 -19.29 21.89
CA CYS A 389 13.66 -18.69 22.74
C CYS A 389 13.19 -18.45 24.19
N ARG A 390 11.96 -17.97 24.41
CA ARG A 390 11.42 -17.82 25.77
C ARG A 390 11.28 -19.16 26.49
N ALA A 391 10.88 -20.21 25.77
CA ALA A 391 10.83 -21.56 26.33
C ALA A 391 12.23 -22.05 26.77
N ILE A 392 13.29 -21.62 26.08
CA ILE A 392 14.67 -21.90 26.51
C ILE A 392 15.03 -21.09 27.76
N CYS A 393 14.63 -19.81 27.86
CA CYS A 393 14.88 -18.99 29.04
C CYS A 393 14.17 -19.49 30.31
N THR A 394 13.11 -20.29 30.18
CA THR A 394 12.45 -20.96 31.31
C THR A 394 13.12 -22.26 31.75
N LEU A 395 14.10 -22.76 30.99
CA LEU A 395 14.88 -23.94 31.37
C LEU A 395 15.93 -23.59 32.43
N SER A 396 16.41 -24.61 33.14
CA SER A 396 17.50 -24.48 34.10
C SER A 396 18.79 -23.95 33.43
N VAL A 397 19.67 -23.31 34.20
CA VAL A 397 20.94 -22.75 33.69
C VAL A 397 21.78 -23.84 32.99
N GLU A 398 21.79 -25.06 33.53
CA GLU A 398 22.49 -26.20 32.95
C GLU A 398 21.92 -26.61 31.58
N GLU A 399 20.59 -26.63 31.43
CA GLU A 399 19.92 -26.92 30.16
C GLU A 399 20.13 -25.80 29.14
N GLN A 400 20.08 -24.54 29.58
CA GLN A 400 20.40 -23.38 28.73
C GLN A 400 21.83 -23.48 28.19
N GLN A 401 22.79 -23.80 29.06
CA GLN A 401 24.19 -24.00 28.66
C GLN A 401 24.34 -25.18 27.71
N ARG A 402 23.64 -26.30 27.95
CA ARG A 402 23.65 -27.47 27.05
C ARG A 402 23.11 -27.12 25.67
N ILE A 403 21.98 -26.41 25.58
CA ILE A 403 21.39 -25.97 24.31
C ILE A 403 22.31 -24.97 23.60
N TYR A 404 22.90 -24.02 24.34
CA TYR A 404 23.86 -23.07 23.79
C TYR A 404 25.10 -23.78 23.21
N MET A 405 25.68 -24.73 23.94
CA MET A 405 26.82 -25.52 23.47
C MET A 405 26.47 -26.39 22.26
N GLN A 406 25.26 -26.95 22.20
CA GLN A 406 24.78 -27.65 21.00
C GLN A 406 24.66 -26.71 19.80
N HIS A 407 24.19 -25.47 20.01
CA HIS A 407 24.11 -24.47 18.96
C HIS A 407 25.49 -24.06 18.44
N LEU A 408 26.45 -23.83 19.35
CA LEU A 408 27.84 -23.60 18.99
C LEU A 408 28.40 -24.77 18.18
N ARG A 409 28.26 -26.02 18.65
CA ARG A 409 28.73 -27.20 17.91
C ARG A 409 28.15 -27.27 16.49
N LYS A 410 26.86 -26.96 16.30
CA LYS A 410 26.24 -26.91 14.96
C LYS A 410 26.82 -25.81 14.07
N GLN A 411 27.09 -24.63 14.64
CA GLN A 411 27.71 -23.53 13.89
C GLN A 411 29.14 -23.85 13.45
N TRP A 412 29.89 -24.59 14.27
CA TRP A 412 31.25 -25.00 13.95
C TRP A 412 31.30 -26.17 12.96
N ALA A 413 30.30 -27.04 12.94
CA ALA A 413 30.22 -28.16 11.99
C ALA A 413 29.77 -27.76 10.57
N THR A 414 29.35 -26.50 10.36
CA THR A 414 28.88 -25.98 9.06
C THR A 414 29.87 -25.03 8.40
N GLN A 415 31.06 -24.89 9.00
CA GLN A 415 32.26 -24.30 8.39
C GLN A 415 33.17 -25.43 7.95
#